data_AF-A0A973REM0-F1
#
_entry.id   AF-A0A973REM0-F1
#
_cell.length_a   1.000
_cell.length_b   1.000
_cell.length_c   1.000
_cell.angle_alpha   90.00
_cell.angle_beta   90.00
_cell.angle_gamma   90.00
#
_symmetry.space_group_name_H-M   'P 1'
#
loop_
_entity.id
_entity.type
_entity.pdbx_description
1 polymer ?
#
loop_
_entity_poly.entity_id
_entity_poly.type
_entity_poly.pdbx_seq_one_letter_code
_entity_poly.pdbx_strand_id
1 'polypeptide(L)'
;MRKVTPADYAWENDWPEEIYTVTFVRGLDERETLRRFGVADVNIHVVDGEEVIERLEENDGCCDLVLVTRAGDWTVAFEYSGWEGTRPEALRELTRDGGEAVCVMRHDYAASHDFQYATDGRIRTAFRPQRPQERWGSHPDALNEDMRDLGLEPEPADEFQYLSGSVPAALALASRISGVLFTPALLDGSLLGGVITDPAQNDPPQGDPLAQHALRAFNPKLAEAIDHASPDLQRRAAVAEARRQCELAGVADHPVLAAALASAERARTGPVGHDSPLAEFIRGYESELTGHPIDEATGEWMAGPSADPHPSPAGRRNIFSLDNVTGMPACPSCRWHDRPGDAEREAFRPRWQAAMSVRHALSPDARRAAYSTHFPLVHEGQLMADRDHATAVATMLRASSTEQTPIRSSEDDNCP
;
A
#
# COMPACT_ATOMS: atom_id res chain seq x y z
N MET A 1 -10.36 -33.10 -8.71
CA MET A 1 -9.00 -32.63 -8.37
C MET A 1 -8.89 -32.58 -6.85
N ARG A 2 -7.75 -32.99 -6.27
CA ARG A 2 -7.49 -32.77 -4.84
C ARG A 2 -7.44 -31.26 -4.60
N LYS A 3 -8.10 -30.75 -3.56
CA LYS A 3 -7.96 -29.33 -3.17
C LYS A 3 -6.51 -29.09 -2.73
N VAL A 4 -5.87 -28.08 -3.30
CA VAL A 4 -4.54 -27.62 -2.86
C VAL A 4 -4.66 -26.97 -1.47
N THR A 5 -3.72 -27.29 -0.59
CA THR A 5 -3.67 -26.82 0.80
C THR A 5 -2.29 -26.25 1.12
N PRO A 6 -2.12 -25.52 2.24
CA PRO A 6 -0.82 -24.99 2.64
C PRO A 6 0.23 -26.10 2.86
N ALA A 7 -0.19 -27.33 3.19
CA ALA A 7 0.72 -28.45 3.37
C ALA A 7 1.42 -28.88 2.06
N ASP A 8 0.85 -28.57 0.90
CA ASP A 8 1.49 -28.81 -0.41
C ASP A 8 2.70 -27.88 -0.64
N TYR A 9 2.81 -26.84 0.18
CA TYR A 9 3.88 -25.85 0.22
C TYR A 9 4.78 -26.00 1.46
N ALA A 10 4.76 -27.17 2.13
CA ALA A 10 5.58 -27.38 3.32
C ALA A 10 7.09 -27.23 3.06
N TRP A 11 7.53 -27.43 1.82
CA TRP A 11 8.90 -27.21 1.35
C TRP A 11 9.38 -25.77 1.55
N GLU A 12 8.46 -24.79 1.66
CA GLU A 12 8.79 -23.37 1.79
C GLU A 12 9.53 -23.07 3.11
N ASN A 13 9.28 -23.85 4.17
CA ASN A 13 10.01 -23.71 5.43
C ASN A 13 11.50 -24.08 5.33
N ASP A 14 11.86 -24.93 4.38
CA ASP A 14 13.22 -25.42 4.16
C ASP A 14 13.89 -24.72 2.97
N TRP A 15 13.18 -23.82 2.28
CA TRP A 15 13.70 -23.12 1.11
C TRP A 15 14.46 -21.86 1.55
N PRO A 16 15.72 -21.67 1.12
CA PRO A 16 16.58 -20.60 1.62
C PRO A 16 16.18 -19.20 1.14
N GLU A 17 15.26 -19.08 0.18
CA GLU A 17 14.84 -17.80 -0.37
C GLU A 17 13.93 -17.04 0.60
N GLU A 18 14.46 -15.97 1.20
CA GLU A 18 13.77 -15.11 2.18
C GLU A 18 12.96 -13.98 1.51
N ILE A 19 13.26 -13.69 0.24
CA ILE A 19 12.57 -12.69 -0.58
C ILE A 19 12.39 -13.24 -2.00
N TYR A 20 11.14 -13.38 -2.43
CA TYR A 20 10.83 -13.73 -3.81
C TYR A 20 9.43 -13.29 -4.18
N THR A 21 9.21 -13.12 -5.48
CA THR A 21 7.87 -12.93 -6.05
C THR A 21 7.61 -14.02 -7.09
N VAL A 22 6.44 -14.66 -6.99
CA VAL A 22 5.92 -15.57 -8.02
C VAL A 22 4.63 -15.01 -8.59
N THR A 23 4.60 -14.84 -9.92
CA THR A 23 3.44 -14.33 -10.64
C THR A 23 2.98 -15.35 -11.68
N PHE A 24 1.75 -15.81 -11.56
CA PHE A 24 1.10 -16.70 -12.52
C PHE A 24 0.32 -15.83 -13.50
N VAL A 25 0.53 -16.00 -14.80
CA VAL A 25 -0.13 -15.21 -15.85
C VAL A 25 -0.80 -16.13 -16.85
N ARG A 26 -2.09 -15.91 -17.11
CA ARG A 26 -2.89 -16.79 -17.99
C ARG A 26 -2.83 -16.33 -19.43
N GLY A 27 -2.67 -17.29 -20.34
CA GLY A 27 -2.86 -17.07 -21.78
C GLY A 27 -1.74 -16.30 -22.49
N LEU A 28 -0.65 -15.97 -21.79
CA LEU A 28 0.56 -15.43 -22.40
C LEU A 28 1.61 -16.52 -22.57
N ASP A 29 2.47 -16.37 -23.57
CA ASP A 29 3.69 -17.17 -23.66
C ASP A 29 4.82 -16.53 -22.83
N GLU A 30 5.94 -17.26 -22.71
CA GLU A 30 7.07 -16.85 -21.89
C GLU A 30 7.67 -15.51 -22.34
N ARG A 31 7.77 -15.26 -23.65
CA ARG A 31 8.33 -14.02 -24.20
C ARG A 31 7.41 -12.83 -23.98
N GLU A 32 6.12 -12.99 -24.22
CA GLU A 32 5.14 -11.93 -24.00
C GLU A 32 4.99 -11.60 -22.52
N THR A 33 5.11 -12.60 -21.64
CA THR A 33 5.18 -12.37 -20.19
C THR A 33 6.38 -11.47 -19.85
N LEU A 34 7.59 -11.80 -20.32
CA LEU A 34 8.80 -11.00 -20.10
C LEU A 34 8.67 -9.57 -20.65
N ARG A 35 8.10 -9.39 -21.85
CA ARG A 35 7.87 -8.07 -22.43
C ARG A 35 6.94 -7.21 -21.57
N ARG A 36 5.88 -7.79 -21.02
CA ARG A 36 4.92 -7.06 -20.17
C ARG A 36 5.49 -6.73 -18.79
N PHE A 37 6.50 -7.48 -18.33
CA PHE A 37 7.33 -7.08 -17.19
C PHE A 37 8.30 -5.94 -17.51
N GLY A 38 8.49 -5.56 -18.77
CA GLY A 38 9.43 -4.50 -19.17
C GLY A 38 10.81 -5.01 -19.59
N VAL A 39 10.95 -6.30 -19.91
CA VAL A 39 12.19 -6.86 -20.45
C VAL A 39 12.26 -6.55 -21.95
N ALA A 40 13.30 -5.84 -22.37
CA ALA A 40 13.55 -5.57 -23.78
C ALA A 40 13.85 -6.86 -24.56
N ASP A 41 13.34 -6.99 -25.79
CA ASP A 41 13.50 -8.21 -26.62
C ASP A 41 14.98 -8.66 -26.78
N VAL A 42 15.89 -7.70 -26.82
CA VAL A 42 17.34 -7.94 -26.93
C VAL A 42 17.94 -8.57 -25.66
N ASN A 43 17.28 -8.39 -24.51
CA ASN A 43 17.71 -8.94 -23.22
C ASN A 43 17.02 -10.28 -22.91
N ILE A 44 16.07 -10.73 -23.74
CA ILE A 44 15.39 -12.01 -23.53
C ILE A 44 16.25 -13.16 -24.04
N HIS A 45 16.75 -13.97 -23.11
CA HIS A 45 17.59 -15.12 -23.42
C HIS A 45 17.38 -16.26 -22.42
N VAL A 46 18.04 -17.38 -22.66
CA VAL A 46 18.04 -18.50 -21.73
C VAL A 46 19.03 -18.17 -20.62
N VAL A 47 18.52 -18.10 -19.39
CA VAL A 47 19.26 -17.76 -18.18
C VAL A 47 19.43 -19.03 -17.36
N ASP A 48 20.64 -19.28 -16.87
CA ASP A 48 20.95 -20.39 -15.99
C ASP A 48 21.20 -19.93 -14.55
N GLY A 49 21.38 -20.88 -13.63
CA GLY A 49 21.55 -20.57 -12.21
C GLY A 49 22.85 -19.83 -11.89
N GLU A 50 23.89 -19.94 -12.71
CA GLU A 50 25.16 -19.21 -12.47
C GLU A 50 24.94 -17.73 -12.74
N GLU A 51 24.28 -17.39 -13.86
CA GLU A 51 23.92 -16.00 -14.18
C GLU A 51 22.99 -15.38 -13.12
N VAL A 52 22.03 -16.13 -12.56
CA VAL A 52 21.18 -15.66 -11.46
C VAL A 52 22.02 -15.27 -10.23
N ILE A 53 22.97 -16.14 -9.85
CA ILE A 53 23.84 -15.91 -8.69
C ILE A 53 24.74 -14.69 -8.94
N GLU A 54 25.39 -14.63 -10.10
CA GLU A 54 26.22 -13.48 -10.49
C GLU A 54 25.41 -12.18 -10.42
N ARG A 55 24.17 -12.18 -10.93
CA ARG A 55 23.31 -10.99 -10.92
C ARG A 55 22.91 -10.54 -9.52
N LEU A 56 22.63 -11.48 -8.62
CA LEU A 56 22.32 -11.18 -7.21
C LEU A 56 23.54 -10.60 -6.50
N GLU A 57 24.74 -11.14 -6.75
CA GLU A 57 25.99 -10.63 -6.19
C GLU A 57 26.33 -9.22 -6.71
N GLU A 58 26.14 -8.98 -8.01
CA GLU A 58 26.39 -7.67 -8.65
C GLU A 58 25.50 -6.54 -8.10
N ASN A 59 24.31 -6.88 -7.62
CA ASN A 59 23.28 -5.93 -7.19
C ASN A 59 23.05 -5.94 -5.67
N ASP A 60 24.05 -6.35 -4.89
CA ASP A 60 23.99 -6.39 -3.41
C ASP A 60 22.74 -7.12 -2.87
N GLY A 61 22.35 -8.21 -3.52
CA GLY A 61 21.20 -9.05 -3.15
C GLY A 61 19.84 -8.56 -3.66
N CYS A 62 19.78 -7.46 -4.41
CA CYS A 62 18.59 -7.06 -5.18
C CYS A 62 18.62 -7.75 -6.56
N CYS A 63 17.47 -8.07 -7.15
CA CYS A 63 17.46 -8.58 -8.52
C CYS A 63 16.39 -7.90 -9.36
N ASP A 64 16.81 -7.47 -10.54
CA ASP A 64 15.96 -6.94 -11.62
C ASP A 64 15.69 -8.00 -12.71
N LEU A 65 16.04 -9.26 -12.43
CA LEU A 65 15.86 -10.40 -13.31
C LEU A 65 14.52 -11.08 -13.06
N VAL A 66 13.80 -11.39 -14.13
CA VAL A 66 12.61 -12.25 -14.10
C VAL A 66 12.85 -13.50 -14.95
N LEU A 67 12.54 -14.66 -14.37
CA LEU A 67 12.58 -15.97 -15.05
C LEU A 67 11.16 -16.42 -15.34
N VAL A 68 10.91 -16.99 -16.51
CA VAL A 68 9.58 -17.44 -16.92
C VAL A 68 9.61 -18.86 -17.43
N THR A 69 8.65 -19.66 -16.95
CA THR A 69 8.40 -21.02 -17.41
C THR A 69 6.92 -21.21 -17.74
N ARG A 70 6.61 -22.19 -18.59
CA ARG A 70 5.23 -22.55 -18.95
C ARG A 70 4.69 -23.63 -18.01
N ALA A 71 3.47 -23.44 -17.52
CA ALA A 71 2.69 -24.42 -16.78
C ALA A 71 1.24 -24.50 -17.32
N GLY A 72 1.04 -25.32 -18.35
CA GLY A 72 -0.27 -25.47 -19.00
C GLY A 72 -0.69 -24.20 -19.74
N ASP A 73 -1.89 -23.69 -19.43
CA ASP A 73 -2.43 -22.43 -19.99
C ASP A 73 -1.88 -21.18 -19.30
N TRP A 74 -0.97 -21.36 -18.33
CA TRP A 74 -0.35 -20.29 -17.57
C TRP A 74 1.16 -20.26 -17.82
N THR A 75 1.74 -19.08 -17.68
CA THR A 75 3.16 -18.89 -17.41
C THR A 75 3.35 -18.59 -15.93
N VAL A 76 4.52 -18.98 -15.41
CA VAL A 76 4.96 -18.67 -14.06
C VAL A 76 6.21 -17.82 -14.21
N ALA A 77 6.09 -16.56 -13.82
CA ALA A 77 7.20 -15.63 -13.67
C ALA A 77 7.72 -15.67 -12.24
N PHE A 78 9.03 -15.67 -12.09
CA PHE A 78 9.72 -15.73 -10.81
C PHE A 78 10.79 -14.65 -10.73
N GLU A 79 10.79 -13.91 -9.63
CA GLU A 79 11.75 -12.85 -9.32
C GLU A 79 12.46 -13.20 -8.01
N TYR A 80 13.78 -13.40 -8.06
CA TYR A 80 14.63 -13.52 -6.86
C TYR A 80 14.79 -12.14 -6.25
N SER A 81 14.49 -11.93 -4.96
CA SER A 81 14.62 -10.62 -4.31
C SER A 81 13.96 -9.44 -5.07
N GLY A 82 13.02 -9.72 -5.97
CA GLY A 82 12.30 -8.75 -6.79
C GLY A 82 10.83 -8.66 -6.41
N TRP A 83 10.19 -7.56 -6.79
CA TRP A 83 8.81 -7.23 -6.41
C TRP A 83 8.01 -6.58 -7.56
N GLU A 84 8.51 -6.57 -8.79
CA GLU A 84 7.82 -5.93 -9.91
C GLU A 84 6.43 -6.54 -10.12
N GLY A 85 6.27 -7.86 -9.95
CA GLY A 85 4.98 -8.55 -10.04
C GLY A 85 3.95 -8.11 -9.01
N THR A 86 4.38 -7.45 -7.93
CA THR A 86 3.48 -6.85 -6.92
C THR A 86 3.00 -5.44 -7.30
N ARG A 87 3.54 -4.84 -8.36
CA ARG A 87 3.15 -3.49 -8.75
C ARG A 87 1.81 -3.52 -9.48
N PRO A 88 0.83 -2.68 -9.09
CA PRO A 88 -0.43 -2.56 -9.82
C PRO A 88 -0.24 -2.27 -11.31
N GLU A 89 0.80 -1.54 -11.67
CA GLU A 89 1.15 -1.19 -13.05
C GLU A 89 1.64 -2.42 -13.83
N ALA A 90 2.52 -3.24 -13.24
CA ALA A 90 2.96 -4.49 -13.85
C ALA A 90 1.77 -5.46 -14.04
N LEU A 91 0.96 -5.65 -12.99
CA LEU A 91 -0.25 -6.49 -13.08
C LEU A 91 -1.25 -5.96 -14.11
N ARG A 92 -1.34 -4.64 -14.29
CA ARG A 92 -2.18 -4.05 -15.33
C ARG A 92 -1.69 -4.45 -16.71
N GLU A 93 -0.39 -4.32 -16.97
CA GLU A 93 0.19 -4.73 -18.25
C GLU A 93 0.05 -6.24 -18.46
N LEU A 94 0.35 -7.07 -17.47
CA LEU A 94 0.22 -8.53 -17.53
C LEU A 94 -1.21 -8.97 -17.82
N THR A 95 -2.21 -8.25 -17.32
CA THR A 95 -3.62 -8.63 -17.44
C THR A 95 -4.41 -7.80 -18.46
N ARG A 96 -3.78 -6.87 -19.19
CA ARG A 96 -4.48 -6.12 -20.24
C ARG A 96 -4.99 -7.06 -21.33
N ASP A 97 -6.01 -6.61 -22.06
CA ASP A 97 -6.71 -7.36 -23.12
C ASP A 97 -7.47 -8.59 -22.59
N GLY A 98 -8.09 -8.49 -21.40
CA GLY A 98 -8.85 -9.58 -20.79
C GLY A 98 -8.00 -10.69 -20.16
N GLY A 99 -6.72 -10.43 -19.89
CA GLY A 99 -5.82 -11.35 -19.21
C GLY A 99 -6.14 -11.54 -17.72
N GLU A 100 -5.47 -12.52 -17.12
CA GLU A 100 -5.66 -12.91 -15.72
C GLU A 100 -4.30 -13.21 -15.10
N ALA A 101 -4.03 -12.68 -13.89
CA ALA A 101 -2.79 -12.93 -13.19
C ALA A 101 -2.99 -12.97 -11.67
N VAL A 102 -2.20 -13.80 -10.99
CA VAL A 102 -2.11 -13.83 -9.53
C VAL A 102 -0.66 -13.81 -9.10
N CYS A 103 -0.33 -12.98 -8.12
CA CYS A 103 1.01 -12.77 -7.60
C CYS A 103 1.05 -13.08 -6.10
N VAL A 104 2.13 -13.73 -5.66
CA VAL A 104 2.46 -13.91 -4.24
C VAL A 104 3.91 -13.48 -4.03
N MET A 105 4.14 -12.58 -3.08
CA MET A 105 5.47 -12.16 -2.65
C MET A 105 5.72 -12.60 -1.21
N ARG A 106 6.87 -13.24 -0.99
CA ARG A 106 7.50 -13.37 0.33
C ARG A 106 8.55 -12.28 0.48
N HIS A 107 8.61 -11.68 1.66
CA HIS A 107 9.62 -10.70 2.01
C HIS A 107 9.78 -10.65 3.53
N ASP A 108 10.74 -11.39 4.06
CA ASP A 108 10.87 -11.61 5.52
C ASP A 108 11.34 -10.36 6.29
N TYR A 109 11.99 -9.43 5.59
CA TYR A 109 12.48 -8.15 6.15
C TYR A 109 11.56 -6.95 5.97
N ALA A 110 10.46 -7.10 5.22
CA ALA A 110 9.51 -6.03 4.98
C ALA A 110 8.36 -6.05 6.00
N ALA A 111 7.59 -4.97 6.04
CA ALA A 111 6.41 -4.89 6.90
C ALA A 111 5.31 -5.90 6.51
N SER A 112 5.34 -6.45 5.30
CA SER A 112 4.34 -7.40 4.81
C SER A 112 4.83 -8.28 3.67
N HIS A 113 4.19 -9.44 3.54
CA HIS A 113 4.09 -10.21 2.30
C HIS A 113 2.92 -9.66 1.48
N ASP A 114 2.83 -10.00 0.19
CA ASP A 114 1.72 -9.54 -0.65
C ASP A 114 1.08 -10.67 -1.44
N PHE A 115 -0.25 -10.61 -1.54
CA PHE A 115 -1.06 -11.39 -2.47
C PHE A 115 -1.85 -10.43 -3.33
N GLN A 116 -1.82 -10.61 -4.65
CA GLN A 116 -2.61 -9.81 -5.58
C GLN A 116 -3.19 -10.67 -6.70
N TYR A 117 -4.47 -10.50 -6.97
CA TYR A 117 -5.19 -11.14 -8.06
C TYR A 117 -5.80 -10.07 -8.94
N ALA A 118 -5.46 -10.08 -10.22
CA ALA A 118 -5.87 -9.09 -11.20
C ALA A 118 -6.49 -9.75 -12.44
N THR A 119 -7.44 -9.04 -13.03
CA THR A 119 -8.11 -9.42 -14.28
C THR A 119 -8.36 -8.17 -15.10
N ASP A 120 -8.11 -8.21 -16.40
CA ASP A 120 -8.40 -7.12 -17.34
C ASP A 120 -7.88 -5.74 -16.87
N GLY A 121 -6.59 -5.69 -16.51
CA GLY A 121 -5.92 -4.46 -16.10
C GLY A 121 -6.28 -3.95 -14.70
N ARG A 122 -7.08 -4.71 -13.92
CA ARG A 122 -7.62 -4.28 -12.63
C ARG A 122 -7.36 -5.28 -11.54
N ILE A 123 -6.86 -4.79 -10.40
CA ILE A 123 -6.78 -5.57 -9.17
C ILE A 123 -8.20 -5.93 -8.72
N ARG A 124 -8.48 -7.23 -8.65
CA ARG A 124 -9.74 -7.79 -8.20
C ARG A 124 -9.72 -7.99 -6.69
N THR A 125 -8.69 -8.65 -6.20
CA THR A 125 -8.51 -8.92 -4.77
C THR A 125 -7.02 -8.83 -4.45
N ALA A 126 -6.66 -8.07 -3.44
CA ALA A 126 -5.30 -7.99 -2.94
C ALA A 126 -5.33 -7.86 -1.42
N PHE A 127 -4.36 -8.44 -0.75
CA PHE A 127 -4.23 -8.41 0.71
C PHE A 127 -2.83 -8.79 1.14
N ARG A 128 -2.53 -8.55 2.40
CA ARG A 128 -1.31 -9.03 3.04
C ARG A 128 -1.58 -10.40 3.65
N PRO A 129 -0.87 -11.48 3.28
CA PRO A 129 -1.09 -12.80 3.85
C PRO A 129 -1.09 -12.85 5.38
N GLN A 130 -0.27 -12.02 6.04
CA GLN A 130 -0.24 -11.99 7.51
C GLN A 130 -1.46 -11.27 8.13
N ARG A 131 -2.21 -10.50 7.32
CA ARG A 131 -3.42 -9.76 7.72
C ARG A 131 -4.49 -9.86 6.64
N PRO A 132 -5.15 -11.04 6.49
CA PRO A 132 -6.14 -11.25 5.44
C PRO A 132 -7.38 -10.34 5.57
N GLN A 133 -7.62 -9.78 6.76
CA GLN A 133 -8.62 -8.74 7.01
C GLN A 133 -8.28 -7.40 6.34
N GLU A 134 -7.00 -7.14 6.04
CA GLU A 134 -6.50 -5.97 5.30
C GLU A 134 -6.55 -6.21 3.77
N ARG A 135 -7.76 -6.31 3.19
CA ARG A 135 -7.96 -6.67 1.77
C ARG A 135 -8.66 -5.60 0.91
N TRP A 136 -8.10 -5.30 -0.26
CA TRP A 136 -8.60 -4.29 -1.19
C TRP A 136 -8.76 -4.83 -2.61
N GLY A 137 -9.20 -3.97 -3.54
CA GLY A 137 -9.46 -4.30 -4.94
C GLY A 137 -10.91 -4.02 -5.35
N SER A 138 -11.25 -4.34 -6.60
CA SER A 138 -12.62 -4.16 -7.10
C SER A 138 -13.63 -5.17 -6.52
N HIS A 139 -13.16 -6.33 -6.09
CA HIS A 139 -13.94 -7.39 -5.46
C HIS A 139 -13.15 -8.02 -4.31
N PRO A 140 -12.90 -7.26 -3.23
CA PRO A 140 -11.99 -7.69 -2.15
C PRO A 140 -12.48 -8.98 -1.46
N ASP A 141 -13.79 -9.20 -1.38
CA ASP A 141 -14.39 -10.36 -0.70
C ASP A 141 -14.54 -11.62 -1.55
N ALA A 142 -14.17 -11.55 -2.83
CA ALA A 142 -14.45 -12.63 -3.79
C ALA A 142 -13.76 -13.96 -3.44
N LEU A 143 -12.69 -13.93 -2.66
CA LEU A 143 -11.89 -15.10 -2.29
C LEU A 143 -12.10 -15.54 -0.83
N ASN A 144 -13.02 -14.92 -0.09
CA ASN A 144 -13.16 -15.14 1.37
C ASN A 144 -13.43 -16.60 1.76
N GLU A 145 -14.18 -17.35 0.96
CA GLU A 145 -14.42 -18.77 1.22
C GLU A 145 -13.14 -19.61 1.09
N ASP A 146 -12.38 -19.41 0.02
CA ASP A 146 -11.10 -20.09 -0.18
C ASP A 146 -10.05 -19.68 0.85
N MET A 147 -10.02 -18.40 1.22
CA MET A 147 -9.15 -17.87 2.26
C MET A 147 -9.41 -18.57 3.60
N ARG A 148 -10.67 -18.66 4.05
CA ARG A 148 -11.04 -19.40 5.29
C ARG A 148 -10.66 -20.87 5.22
N ASP A 149 -10.94 -21.53 4.10
CA ASP A 149 -10.57 -22.93 3.85
C ASP A 149 -9.05 -23.16 3.95
N LEU A 150 -8.24 -22.12 3.74
CA LEU A 150 -6.77 -22.17 3.77
C LEU A 150 -6.19 -21.63 5.09
N GLY A 151 -7.03 -21.19 6.03
CA GLY A 151 -6.61 -20.61 7.31
C GLY A 151 -6.21 -19.14 7.24
N LEU A 152 -6.46 -18.46 6.13
CA LEU A 152 -6.36 -17.01 5.99
C LEU A 152 -7.70 -16.39 6.41
N GLU A 153 -7.91 -16.12 7.70
CA GLU A 153 -9.21 -15.61 8.18
C GLU A 153 -9.45 -14.15 7.74
N PRO A 154 -10.39 -13.86 6.82
CA PRO A 154 -10.71 -12.50 6.39
C PRO A 154 -11.46 -11.69 7.46
N GLU A 155 -12.17 -12.33 8.38
CA GLU A 155 -12.98 -11.67 9.41
C GLU A 155 -12.65 -12.26 10.80
N PRO A 156 -11.44 -12.00 11.32
CA PRO A 156 -11.00 -12.57 12.58
C PRO A 156 -11.84 -12.04 13.73
N ALA A 157 -12.09 -12.89 14.73
CA ALA A 157 -12.80 -12.47 15.95
C ALA A 157 -12.03 -11.38 16.73
N ASP A 158 -10.71 -11.40 16.63
CA ASP A 158 -9.81 -10.40 17.18
C ASP A 158 -9.41 -9.40 16.07
N GLU A 159 -9.59 -8.09 16.32
CA GLU A 159 -9.36 -7.01 15.32
C GLU A 159 -7.94 -7.00 14.72
N PHE A 160 -6.96 -7.61 15.40
CA PHE A 160 -5.53 -7.58 15.02
C PHE A 160 -4.89 -8.96 14.96
N GLN A 161 -5.56 -9.95 14.34
CA GLN A 161 -4.93 -11.24 14.10
C GLN A 161 -3.77 -11.10 13.08
N TYR A 162 -2.57 -11.44 13.52
CA TYR A 162 -1.37 -11.56 12.68
C TYR A 162 -1.03 -13.04 12.48
N LEU A 163 -1.00 -13.50 11.23
CA LEU A 163 -0.72 -14.88 10.88
C LEU A 163 0.76 -15.06 10.52
N SER A 164 1.53 -15.74 11.39
CA SER A 164 2.87 -16.20 11.03
C SER A 164 2.79 -17.40 10.06
N GLY A 165 3.74 -17.50 9.13
CA GLY A 165 3.78 -18.61 8.17
C GLY A 165 2.60 -18.62 7.19
N SER A 166 2.08 -17.45 6.81
CA SER A 166 0.93 -17.31 5.92
C SER A 166 1.26 -17.47 4.43
N VAL A 167 2.55 -17.48 4.05
CA VAL A 167 3.00 -17.60 2.64
C VAL A 167 2.55 -18.92 2.00
N PRO A 168 2.72 -20.11 2.63
CA PRO A 168 2.15 -21.36 2.14
C PRO A 168 0.65 -21.30 1.82
N ALA A 169 -0.14 -20.58 2.63
CA ALA A 169 -1.57 -20.42 2.41
C ALA A 169 -1.88 -19.47 1.24
N ALA A 170 -1.11 -18.39 1.08
CA ALA A 170 -1.23 -17.49 -0.06
C ALA A 170 -0.85 -18.20 -1.38
N LEU A 171 0.22 -19.02 -1.38
CA LEU A 171 0.60 -19.84 -2.53
C LEU A 171 -0.48 -20.89 -2.86
N ALA A 172 -1.07 -21.53 -1.85
CA ALA A 172 -2.19 -22.45 -2.05
C ALA A 172 -3.43 -21.75 -2.64
N LEU A 173 -3.69 -20.49 -2.26
CA LEU A 173 -4.75 -19.69 -2.86
C LEU A 173 -4.46 -19.37 -4.32
N ALA A 174 -3.22 -18.97 -4.64
CA ALA A 174 -2.78 -18.74 -6.02
C ALA A 174 -2.93 -20.00 -6.88
N SER A 175 -2.57 -21.17 -6.34
CA SER A 175 -2.81 -22.49 -6.93
C SER A 175 -4.28 -22.78 -7.24
N ARG A 176 -5.21 -22.38 -6.37
CA ARG A 176 -6.65 -22.59 -6.59
C ARG A 176 -7.17 -21.73 -7.75
N ILE A 177 -6.61 -20.54 -7.92
CA ILE A 177 -6.96 -19.62 -9.01
C ILE A 177 -6.34 -20.10 -10.33
N SER A 178 -5.04 -20.40 -10.34
CA SER A 178 -4.30 -20.74 -11.55
C SER A 178 -4.45 -22.21 -11.97
N GLY A 179 -4.72 -23.10 -11.02
CA GLY A 179 -4.59 -24.54 -11.22
C GLY A 179 -3.13 -25.02 -11.30
N VAL A 180 -2.15 -24.14 -11.05
CA VAL A 180 -0.72 -24.43 -11.12
C VAL A 180 -0.13 -24.54 -9.72
N LEU A 181 0.43 -25.70 -9.41
CA LEU A 181 1.20 -25.91 -8.18
C LEU A 181 2.64 -25.43 -8.40
N PHE A 182 2.99 -24.29 -7.82
CA PHE A 182 4.38 -23.83 -7.79
C PHE A 182 5.23 -24.70 -6.85
N THR A 183 6.39 -25.12 -7.34
CA THR A 183 7.45 -25.76 -6.56
C THR A 183 8.81 -25.26 -7.05
N PRO A 184 9.87 -25.30 -6.22
CA PRO A 184 11.20 -24.90 -6.66
C PRO A 184 11.70 -25.69 -7.88
N ALA A 185 11.21 -26.90 -8.09
CA ALA A 185 11.54 -27.71 -9.27
C ALA A 185 11.09 -27.08 -10.61
N LEU A 186 10.17 -26.11 -10.58
CA LEU A 186 9.83 -25.32 -11.78
C LEU A 186 10.95 -24.34 -12.18
N LEU A 187 11.89 -24.08 -11.28
CA LEU A 187 13.07 -23.24 -11.48
C LEU A 187 14.32 -24.07 -11.83
N ASP A 188 14.21 -25.40 -11.87
CA ASP A 188 15.34 -26.26 -12.19
C ASP A 188 15.74 -26.13 -13.67
N GLY A 189 17.03 -25.93 -13.90
CA GLY A 189 17.61 -25.84 -15.24
C GLY A 189 17.57 -24.43 -15.81
N SER A 190 17.82 -24.31 -17.12
CA SER A 190 17.85 -23.01 -17.78
C SER A 190 16.45 -22.59 -18.22
N LEU A 191 16.03 -21.39 -17.80
CA LEU A 191 14.71 -20.83 -18.10
C LEU A 191 14.84 -19.65 -19.05
N LEU A 192 13.75 -19.28 -19.72
CA LEU A 192 13.72 -18.02 -20.45
C LEU A 192 13.64 -16.88 -19.43
N GLY A 193 14.52 -15.90 -19.51
CA GLY A 193 14.53 -14.78 -18.59
C GLY A 193 15.07 -13.51 -19.22
N GLY A 194 15.17 -12.47 -18.41
CA GLY A 194 15.87 -11.25 -18.76
C GLY A 194 15.68 -10.14 -17.73
N VAL A 195 16.53 -9.13 -17.86
CA VAL A 195 16.57 -7.97 -16.97
C VAL A 195 15.44 -6.99 -17.32
N ILE A 196 14.69 -6.58 -16.31
CA ILE A 196 13.65 -5.56 -16.40
C ILE A 196 14.30 -4.19 -16.58
N THR A 197 14.25 -3.67 -17.80
CA THR A 197 14.88 -2.39 -18.15
C THR A 197 13.91 -1.25 -18.37
N ASP A 198 12.66 -1.56 -18.70
CA ASP A 198 11.60 -0.59 -18.98
C ASP A 198 10.30 -1.03 -18.29
N PRO A 199 10.28 -1.08 -16.94
CA PRO A 199 9.09 -1.49 -16.20
C PRO A 199 7.93 -0.54 -16.46
N ALA A 200 6.71 -1.01 -16.24
CA ALA A 200 5.52 -0.18 -16.39
C ALA A 200 5.67 1.12 -15.58
N GLN A 201 5.35 2.26 -16.18
CA GLN A 201 5.49 3.55 -15.52
C GLN A 201 4.59 3.61 -14.29
N ASN A 202 5.14 4.07 -13.16
CA ASN A 202 4.37 4.26 -11.94
C ASN A 202 3.14 5.13 -12.21
N ASP A 203 1.99 4.68 -11.74
CA ASP A 203 0.84 5.55 -11.67
C ASP A 203 1.17 6.74 -10.76
N PRO A 204 0.62 7.93 -11.03
CA PRO A 204 0.61 8.98 -10.02
C PRO A 204 -0.03 8.40 -8.76
N PRO A 205 0.55 8.61 -7.57
CA PRO A 205 0.17 7.86 -6.38
C PRO A 205 -1.28 8.16 -5.98
N GLN A 206 -2.19 7.21 -6.24
CA GLN A 206 -3.66 7.32 -6.08
C GLN A 206 -4.14 7.35 -4.60
N GLY A 207 -3.29 7.79 -3.68
CA GLY A 207 -3.50 7.63 -2.24
C GLY A 207 -3.11 6.26 -1.71
N ASP A 208 -2.88 6.21 -0.40
CA ASP A 208 -2.45 4.99 0.29
C ASP A 208 -3.59 3.95 0.27
N PRO A 209 -3.39 2.77 -0.37
CA PRO A 209 -4.39 1.70 -0.40
C PRO A 209 -4.84 1.25 0.99
N LEU A 210 -3.98 1.33 2.02
CA LEU A 210 -4.34 1.00 3.41
C LEU A 210 -5.32 2.01 3.99
N ALA A 211 -5.12 3.30 3.69
CA ALA A 211 -6.04 4.33 4.15
C ALA A 211 -7.42 4.17 3.51
N GLN A 212 -7.46 3.75 2.23
CA GLN A 212 -8.71 3.41 1.55
C GLN A 212 -9.37 2.17 2.15
N HIS A 213 -8.59 1.12 2.43
CA HIS A 213 -9.07 -0.11 3.04
C HIS A 213 -9.65 0.11 4.44
N ALA A 214 -8.88 0.71 5.33
CA ALA A 214 -9.29 0.93 6.71
C ALA A 214 -10.54 1.81 6.81
N LEU A 215 -10.65 2.85 5.97
CA LEU A 215 -11.86 3.67 5.97
C LEU A 215 -13.08 2.89 5.44
N ARG A 216 -12.91 2.03 4.44
CA ARG A 216 -14.01 1.16 3.96
C ARG A 216 -14.43 0.15 5.01
N ALA A 217 -13.48 -0.47 5.72
CA ALA A 217 -13.75 -1.42 6.79
C ALA A 217 -14.46 -0.74 7.97
N PHE A 218 -13.96 0.41 8.39
CA PHE A 218 -14.49 1.11 9.56
C PHE A 218 -15.78 1.90 9.26
N ASN A 219 -15.87 2.55 8.10
CA ASN A 219 -17.02 3.36 7.69
C ASN A 219 -17.30 3.28 6.18
N PRO A 220 -17.94 2.19 5.72
CA PRO A 220 -18.20 1.97 4.29
C PRO A 220 -19.08 3.06 3.67
N LYS A 221 -20.00 3.63 4.46
CA LYS A 221 -20.88 4.72 3.99
C LYS A 221 -20.11 6.01 3.72
N LEU A 222 -19.10 6.34 4.52
CA LEU A 222 -18.25 7.51 4.28
C LEU A 222 -17.33 7.28 3.09
N ALA A 223 -16.72 6.09 3.00
CA ALA A 223 -15.88 5.73 1.85
C ALA A 223 -16.66 5.83 0.52
N GLU A 224 -17.87 5.28 0.45
CA GLU A 224 -18.75 5.40 -0.72
C GLU A 224 -19.11 6.86 -1.02
N ALA A 225 -19.37 7.68 0.00
CA ALA A 225 -19.66 9.10 -0.19
C ALA A 225 -18.46 9.88 -0.74
N ILE A 226 -17.23 9.53 -0.34
CA ILE A 226 -15.99 10.09 -0.89
C ILE A 226 -15.83 9.69 -2.36
N ASP A 227 -16.06 8.41 -2.70
CA ASP A 227 -15.93 7.92 -4.08
C ASP A 227 -16.85 8.65 -5.08
N HIS A 228 -18.06 9.02 -4.65
CA HIS A 228 -19.05 9.68 -5.50
C HIS A 228 -19.04 11.21 -5.38
N ALA A 229 -18.16 11.78 -4.55
CA ALA A 229 -18.03 13.21 -4.39
C ALA A 229 -17.12 13.82 -5.47
N SER A 230 -17.41 15.06 -5.88
CA SER A 230 -16.50 15.81 -6.74
C SER A 230 -15.17 16.10 -6.03
N PRO A 231 -14.06 16.33 -6.77
CA PRO A 231 -12.77 16.69 -6.18
C PRO A 231 -12.83 17.89 -5.22
N ASP A 232 -13.71 18.86 -5.48
CA ASP A 232 -13.87 20.03 -4.60
C ASP A 232 -14.58 19.68 -3.29
N LEU A 233 -15.54 18.75 -3.34
CA LEU A 233 -16.19 18.22 -2.14
C LEU A 233 -15.22 17.37 -1.31
N GLN A 234 -14.44 16.52 -1.96
CA GLN A 234 -13.41 15.71 -1.31
C GLN A 234 -12.37 16.58 -0.60
N ARG A 235 -11.87 17.65 -1.26
CA ARG A 235 -10.95 18.62 -0.64
C ARG A 235 -11.57 19.33 0.56
N ARG A 236 -12.80 19.83 0.44
CA ARG A 236 -13.49 20.50 1.55
C ARG A 236 -13.67 19.58 2.75
N ALA A 237 -14.05 18.33 2.52
CA ALA A 237 -14.15 17.33 3.58
C ALA A 237 -12.79 17.08 4.24
N ALA A 238 -11.72 16.89 3.46
CA ALA A 238 -10.37 16.66 3.98
C ALA A 238 -9.87 17.82 4.87
N VAL A 239 -10.08 19.06 4.42
CA VAL A 239 -9.71 20.27 5.16
C VAL A 239 -10.53 20.40 6.44
N ALA A 240 -11.84 20.17 6.38
CA ALA A 240 -12.71 20.24 7.55
C ALA A 240 -12.31 19.20 8.61
N GLU A 241 -11.96 17.98 8.19
CA GLU A 241 -11.51 16.94 9.11
C GLU A 241 -10.15 17.26 9.72
N ALA A 242 -9.17 17.71 8.91
CA ALA A 242 -7.87 18.12 9.42
C ALA A 242 -8.00 19.27 10.45
N ARG A 243 -8.88 20.24 10.21
CA ARG A 243 -9.20 21.32 11.15
C ARG A 243 -9.78 20.77 12.46
N ARG A 244 -10.80 19.90 12.38
CA ARG A 244 -11.42 19.27 13.55
C ARG A 244 -10.38 18.53 14.40
N GLN A 245 -9.49 17.79 13.76
CA GLN A 245 -8.43 17.07 14.49
C GLN A 245 -7.44 18.02 15.17
N CYS A 246 -7.09 19.15 14.54
CA CYS A 246 -6.29 20.18 15.21
C CYS A 246 -7.01 20.78 16.43
N GLU A 247 -8.33 20.97 16.37
CA GLU A 247 -9.13 21.45 17.50
C GLU A 247 -9.14 20.44 18.65
N LEU A 248 -9.39 19.17 18.36
CA LEU A 248 -9.41 18.09 19.36
C LEU A 248 -8.04 17.88 20.01
N ALA A 249 -6.96 18.01 19.24
CA ALA A 249 -5.60 17.89 19.75
C ALA A 249 -5.09 19.16 20.44
N GLY A 250 -5.87 20.25 20.47
CA GLY A 250 -5.50 21.52 21.09
C GLY A 250 -4.35 22.25 20.38
N VAL A 251 -4.18 22.04 19.06
CA VAL A 251 -3.11 22.61 18.23
C VAL A 251 -3.61 23.51 17.11
N ALA A 252 -4.91 23.84 17.08
CA ALA A 252 -5.54 24.66 16.04
C ALA A 252 -4.89 26.04 15.87
N ASP A 253 -4.41 26.65 16.95
CA ASP A 253 -3.77 27.97 16.93
C ASP A 253 -2.28 27.92 16.55
N HIS A 254 -1.71 26.74 16.32
CA HIS A 254 -0.29 26.62 15.96
C HIS A 254 -0.05 27.25 14.57
N PRO A 255 0.85 28.25 14.44
CA PRO A 255 0.96 29.07 13.24
C PRO A 255 1.33 28.27 11.99
N VAL A 256 2.13 27.21 12.13
CA VAL A 256 2.51 26.31 11.03
C VAL A 256 1.29 25.53 10.51
N LEU A 257 0.50 24.95 11.41
CA LEU A 257 -0.68 24.16 11.04
C LEU A 257 -1.77 25.06 10.46
N ALA A 258 -2.02 26.21 11.09
CA ALA A 258 -2.98 27.20 10.62
C ALA A 258 -2.62 27.72 9.20
N ALA A 259 -1.34 28.01 8.94
CA ALA A 259 -0.88 28.44 7.62
C ALA A 259 -1.06 27.35 6.56
N ALA A 260 -0.73 26.10 6.90
CA ALA A 260 -0.89 24.94 6.02
C ALA A 260 -2.38 24.67 5.69
N LEU A 261 -3.25 24.68 6.70
CA LEU A 261 -4.70 24.54 6.51
C LEU A 261 -5.26 25.67 5.63
N ALA A 262 -4.86 26.92 5.88
CA ALA A 262 -5.27 28.06 5.07
C ALA A 262 -4.73 28.00 3.62
N SER A 263 -3.68 27.22 3.36
CA SER A 263 -3.22 26.92 2.00
C SER A 263 -4.12 25.86 1.34
N ALA A 264 -4.41 24.78 2.05
CA ALA A 264 -5.32 23.73 1.61
C ALA A 264 -6.72 24.26 1.29
N GLU A 265 -7.26 25.16 2.13
CA GLU A 265 -8.55 25.84 1.94
C GLU A 265 -8.64 26.64 0.64
N ARG A 266 -7.53 27.25 0.23
CA ARG A 266 -7.44 28.04 -1.00
C ARG A 266 -7.08 27.18 -2.20
N ALA A 267 -7.19 25.85 -2.08
CA ALA A 267 -6.78 24.86 -3.06
C ALA A 267 -5.32 25.01 -3.53
N ARG A 268 -4.46 25.61 -2.70
CA ARG A 268 -3.01 25.65 -2.92
C ARG A 268 -2.40 24.40 -2.29
N THR A 269 -2.66 23.29 -2.97
CA THR A 269 -2.21 21.95 -2.61
C THR A 269 -0.90 21.63 -3.32
N GLY A 270 -0.06 20.82 -2.69
CA GLY A 270 1.22 20.40 -3.23
C GLY A 270 1.92 19.45 -2.27
N PRO A 271 2.88 18.64 -2.76
CA PRO A 271 3.70 17.82 -1.87
C PRO A 271 4.35 18.68 -0.80
N VAL A 272 4.22 18.27 0.46
CA VAL A 272 4.89 18.94 1.59
C VAL A 272 6.37 18.66 1.47
N GLY A 273 7.13 19.67 1.02
CA GLY A 273 8.58 19.58 0.89
C GLY A 273 9.25 19.28 2.22
N HIS A 274 10.35 18.53 2.17
CA HIS A 274 11.07 18.11 3.38
C HIS A 274 11.54 19.28 4.24
N ASP A 275 11.92 20.39 3.61
CA ASP A 275 12.44 21.60 4.26
C ASP A 275 11.32 22.60 4.57
N SER A 276 10.05 22.19 4.41
CA SER A 276 8.93 23.04 4.75
C SER A 276 8.74 23.12 6.27
N PRO A 277 8.23 24.26 6.79
CA PRO A 277 7.93 24.39 8.22
C PRO A 277 6.99 23.30 8.75
N LEU A 278 6.06 22.81 7.92
CA LEU A 278 5.16 21.71 8.28
C LEU A 278 5.90 20.37 8.42
N ALA A 279 6.82 20.07 7.51
CA ALA A 279 7.60 18.84 7.58
C ALA A 279 8.56 18.84 8.79
N GLU A 280 9.19 19.97 9.09
CA GLU A 280 10.01 20.14 10.29
C GLU A 280 9.19 19.97 11.57
N PHE A 281 8.01 20.58 11.61
CA PHE A 281 7.09 20.46 12.75
C PHE A 281 6.63 19.01 12.99
N ILE A 282 6.32 18.27 11.92
CA ILE A 282 5.98 16.84 12.02
C ILE A 282 7.16 16.03 12.53
N ARG A 283 8.39 16.28 12.04
CA ARG A 283 9.60 15.60 12.55
C ARG A 283 9.79 15.81 14.05
N GLY A 284 9.53 17.02 14.55
CA GLY A 284 9.56 17.30 15.99
C GLY A 284 8.65 16.36 16.79
N TYR A 285 7.41 16.16 16.36
CA TYR A 285 6.53 15.19 17.00
C TYR A 285 6.97 13.73 16.82
N GLU A 286 7.50 13.37 15.65
CA GLU A 286 8.07 12.03 15.43
C GLU A 286 9.26 11.78 16.38
N SER A 287 10.05 12.81 16.69
CA SER A 287 11.19 12.74 17.61
C SER A 287 10.68 12.51 19.04
N GLU A 288 9.69 13.28 19.47
CA GLU A 288 9.02 13.09 20.77
C GLU A 288 8.35 11.71 20.91
N LEU A 289 7.82 11.15 19.82
CA LEU A 289 7.16 9.84 19.84
C LEU A 289 8.13 8.65 19.84
N THR A 290 9.33 8.83 19.28
CA THR A 290 10.30 7.74 19.04
C THR A 290 11.52 7.82 19.94
N GLY A 291 11.78 8.97 20.58
CA GLY A 291 13.02 9.26 21.30
C GLY A 291 14.22 9.47 20.38
N HIS A 292 14.03 9.49 19.06
CA HIS A 292 15.11 9.73 18.12
C HIS A 292 15.44 11.22 18.10
N PRO A 293 16.69 11.65 18.35
CA PRO A 293 17.00 13.07 18.41
C PRO A 293 17.14 13.72 17.03
N ILE A 294 16.86 15.03 16.98
CA ILE A 294 17.03 15.91 15.83
C ILE A 294 18.17 16.88 16.13
N ASP A 295 19.03 17.15 15.15
CA ASP A 295 20.06 18.18 15.24
C ASP A 295 19.39 19.57 15.19
N GLU A 296 19.52 20.34 16.27
CA GLU A 296 18.91 21.67 16.38
C GLU A 296 19.44 22.69 15.35
N ALA A 297 20.65 22.48 14.81
CA ALA A 297 21.25 23.37 13.82
C ALA A 297 20.74 23.09 12.39
N THR A 298 20.40 21.84 12.08
CA THR A 298 20.00 21.42 10.72
C THR A 298 18.52 21.07 10.60
N GLY A 299 17.83 20.76 11.70
CA GLY A 299 16.45 20.26 11.68
C GLY A 299 16.33 18.85 11.09
N GLU A 300 17.46 18.14 10.96
CA GLU A 300 17.56 16.77 10.43
C GLU A 300 17.79 15.74 11.55
N TRP A 301 17.47 14.48 11.26
CA TRP A 301 17.67 13.38 12.19
C TRP A 301 19.15 13.13 12.45
N MET A 302 19.55 12.96 13.71
CA MET A 302 20.93 12.62 14.04
C MET A 302 21.28 11.18 13.61
N ALA A 303 22.29 10.99 12.77
CA ALA A 303 22.77 9.65 12.45
C ALA A 303 23.36 8.97 13.70
N GLY A 304 22.82 7.82 14.10
CA GLY A 304 23.32 7.06 15.24
C GLY A 304 24.60 6.27 14.94
N PRO A 305 25.32 5.78 15.97
CA PRO A 305 26.55 5.00 15.79
C PRO A 305 26.34 3.63 15.11
N SER A 306 25.11 3.20 14.86
CA SER A 306 24.78 2.05 14.00
C SER A 306 23.76 2.37 12.89
N ALA A 307 23.52 3.66 12.61
CA ALA A 307 22.87 4.03 11.36
C ALA A 307 23.92 3.84 10.26
N ASP A 308 23.69 2.81 9.45
CA ASP A 308 24.37 2.48 8.20
C ASP A 308 25.15 3.68 7.59
N PRO A 309 26.50 3.62 7.49
CA PRO A 309 27.35 4.79 7.23
C PRO A 309 27.32 5.28 5.77
N HIS A 310 26.38 4.78 4.95
CA HIS A 310 26.26 5.17 3.55
C HIS A 310 25.11 6.18 3.34
N PRO A 311 25.40 7.48 3.19
CA PRO A 311 24.46 8.42 2.62
C PRO A 311 24.26 8.05 1.15
N SER A 312 23.12 7.47 0.80
CA SER A 312 22.74 7.37 -0.62
C SER A 312 22.49 8.78 -1.15
N PRO A 313 23.18 9.24 -2.21
CA PRO A 313 23.09 10.64 -2.66
C PRO A 313 21.73 11.01 -3.28
N ALA A 314 20.80 10.06 -3.45
CA ALA A 314 19.53 10.32 -4.14
C ALA A 314 18.30 9.55 -3.62
N GLY A 315 18.42 8.70 -2.59
CA GLY A 315 17.30 7.91 -2.06
C GLY A 315 17.16 8.05 -0.55
N ARG A 316 16.22 8.90 -0.09
CA ARG A 316 15.96 9.17 1.33
C ARG A 316 15.14 8.02 1.94
N ARG A 317 15.66 7.37 2.99
CA ARG A 317 14.94 6.33 3.75
C ARG A 317 13.79 6.94 4.57
N ASN A 318 12.64 6.26 4.62
CA ASN A 318 11.71 6.41 5.76
C ASN A 318 12.41 5.83 6.98
N ILE A 319 12.90 6.68 7.88
CA ILE A 319 13.62 6.26 9.10
C ILE A 319 12.69 5.53 10.08
N PHE A 320 11.37 5.71 9.93
CA PHE A 320 10.35 5.11 10.79
C PHE A 320 9.41 4.20 10.01
N SER A 321 9.03 3.09 10.64
CA SER A 321 7.84 2.32 10.28
C SER A 321 6.65 2.82 11.11
N LEU A 322 5.42 2.61 10.64
CA LEU A 322 4.26 2.76 11.51
C LEU A 322 4.09 1.47 12.31
N ASP A 323 4.09 1.58 13.62
CA ASP A 323 3.71 0.50 14.53
C ASP A 323 2.27 0.10 14.23
N ASN A 324 2.03 -1.17 14.01
CA ASN A 324 0.73 -1.62 13.49
C ASN A 324 -0.35 -1.74 14.56
N VAL A 325 0.02 -1.76 15.84
CA VAL A 325 -0.92 -1.81 16.97
C VAL A 325 -1.38 -0.40 17.33
N THR A 326 -0.46 0.56 17.23
CA THR A 326 -0.71 1.93 17.66
C THR A 326 -0.92 2.89 16.48
N GLY A 327 -0.45 2.59 15.29
CA GLY A 327 -0.43 3.54 14.17
C GLY A 327 0.56 4.70 14.37
N MET A 328 1.47 4.60 15.35
CA MET A 328 2.49 5.62 15.63
C MET A 328 3.80 5.31 14.90
N PRO A 329 4.62 6.32 14.58
CA PRO A 329 5.99 6.09 14.15
C PRO A 329 6.74 5.26 15.21
N ALA A 330 7.43 4.24 14.73
CA ALA A 330 8.35 3.40 15.46
C ALA A 330 9.67 3.35 14.70
N CYS A 331 10.76 3.41 15.44
CA CYS A 331 12.10 3.17 14.92
C CYS A 331 12.54 1.77 15.38
N PRO A 332 12.34 0.72 14.56
CA PRO A 332 12.68 -0.65 14.97
C PRO A 332 14.19 -0.85 15.20
N SER A 333 15.03 0.02 14.63
CA SER A 333 16.50 -0.03 14.72
C SER A 333 17.10 0.88 15.79
N CYS A 334 16.30 1.72 16.47
CA CYS A 334 16.84 2.70 17.41
C CYS A 334 17.28 2.02 18.72
N ARG A 335 18.60 1.97 18.93
CA ARG A 335 19.25 1.62 20.22
C ARG A 335 19.46 2.85 21.12
N TRP A 336 18.80 3.98 20.82
CA TRP A 336 18.91 5.18 21.65
C TRP A 336 18.29 4.93 23.02
N HIS A 337 19.01 5.33 24.07
CA HIS A 337 18.79 4.85 25.44
C HIS A 337 17.51 5.36 26.13
N ASP A 338 16.79 6.31 25.53
CA ASP A 338 15.59 6.94 26.10
C ASP A 338 14.38 6.83 25.15
N ARG A 339 13.87 5.61 24.95
CA ARG A 339 12.56 5.43 24.31
C ARG A 339 11.48 5.94 25.28
N PRO A 340 10.62 6.90 24.87
CA PRO A 340 9.54 7.40 25.72
C PRO A 340 8.60 6.27 26.14
N GLY A 341 8.08 6.36 27.36
CA GLY A 341 7.09 5.39 27.86
C GLY A 341 5.76 5.51 27.11
N ASP A 342 4.94 4.46 27.11
CA ASP A 342 3.67 4.47 26.36
C ASP A 342 2.73 5.60 26.77
N ALA A 343 2.70 5.97 28.05
CA ALA A 343 1.90 7.11 28.53
C ALA A 343 2.38 8.46 27.98
N GLU A 344 3.70 8.63 27.81
CA GLU A 344 4.27 9.84 27.22
C GLU A 344 3.95 9.89 25.73
N ARG A 345 4.10 8.77 25.02
CA ARG A 345 3.75 8.65 23.60
C ARG A 345 2.27 8.94 23.36
N GLU A 346 1.40 8.45 24.24
CA GLU A 346 -0.05 8.69 24.15
C GLU A 346 -0.42 10.18 24.31
N ALA A 347 0.36 10.94 25.08
CA ALA A 347 0.16 12.38 25.23
C ALA A 347 0.52 13.19 23.97
N PHE A 348 1.49 12.71 23.18
CA PHE A 348 1.92 13.38 21.93
C PHE A 348 1.14 12.94 20.70
N ARG A 349 0.61 11.72 20.72
CA ARG A 349 -0.07 11.08 19.60
C ARG A 349 -1.15 11.95 18.94
N PRO A 350 -2.12 12.57 19.65
CA PRO A 350 -3.16 13.38 19.01
C PRO A 350 -2.60 14.56 18.21
N ARG A 351 -1.50 15.17 18.70
CA ARG A 351 -0.86 16.32 18.06
C ARG A 351 -0.14 15.92 16.78
N TRP A 352 0.58 14.80 16.81
CA TRP A 352 1.21 14.21 15.62
C TRP A 352 0.17 13.84 14.57
N GLN A 353 -0.91 13.16 14.98
CA GLN A 353 -2.00 12.77 14.09
C GLN A 353 -2.67 13.98 13.43
N ALA A 354 -2.96 15.04 14.19
CA ALA A 354 -3.49 16.29 13.65
C ALA A 354 -2.54 16.90 12.62
N ALA A 355 -1.23 16.95 12.89
CA ALA A 355 -0.24 17.46 11.95
C ALA A 355 -0.16 16.60 10.66
N MET A 356 -0.27 15.28 10.78
CA MET A 356 -0.32 14.36 9.65
C MET A 356 -1.58 14.58 8.80
N SER A 357 -2.74 14.79 9.42
CA SER A 357 -3.97 15.12 8.68
C SER A 357 -3.88 16.44 7.95
N VAL A 358 -3.23 17.47 8.51
CA VAL A 358 -2.95 18.72 7.79
C VAL A 358 -2.05 18.47 6.58
N ARG A 359 -1.01 17.62 6.72
CA ARG A 359 -0.17 17.19 5.59
C ARG A 359 -0.97 16.43 4.54
N HIS A 360 -1.89 15.57 4.92
CA HIS A 360 -2.75 14.83 3.99
C HIS A 360 -3.75 15.74 3.27
N ALA A 361 -4.32 16.74 3.95
CA ALA A 361 -5.22 17.73 3.35
C ALA A 361 -4.55 18.58 2.27
N LEU A 362 -3.22 18.72 2.30
CA LEU A 362 -2.43 19.39 1.26
C LEU A 362 -2.15 18.53 0.02
N SER A 363 -2.60 17.27 0.01
CA SER A 363 -2.39 16.39 -1.15
C SER A 363 -3.03 17.00 -2.41
N PRO A 364 -2.31 17.01 -3.55
CA PRO A 364 -2.88 17.46 -4.82
C PRO A 364 -4.02 16.55 -5.32
N ASP A 365 -4.01 15.28 -4.91
CA ASP A 365 -5.09 14.34 -5.14
C ASP A 365 -6.16 14.52 -4.06
N ALA A 366 -7.31 15.05 -4.48
CA ALA A 366 -8.46 15.33 -3.61
C ALA A 366 -9.03 14.06 -2.96
N ARG A 367 -9.06 12.95 -3.71
CA ARG A 367 -9.57 11.68 -3.21
C ARG A 367 -8.62 11.13 -2.16
N ARG A 368 -7.31 11.15 -2.44
CA ARG A 368 -6.28 10.82 -1.44
C ARG A 368 -6.39 11.68 -0.18
N ALA A 369 -6.53 12.99 -0.34
CA ALA A 369 -6.70 13.91 0.78
C ALA A 369 -7.87 13.48 1.66
N ALA A 370 -9.03 13.19 1.05
CA ALA A 370 -10.24 12.77 1.78
C ALA A 370 -10.04 11.42 2.51
N TYR A 371 -9.48 10.41 1.85
CA TYR A 371 -9.24 9.11 2.49
C TYR A 371 -8.22 9.16 3.62
N SER A 372 -7.07 9.81 3.40
CA SER A 372 -5.99 9.84 4.39
C SER A 372 -6.29 10.74 5.59
N THR A 373 -7.16 11.75 5.46
CA THR A 373 -7.59 12.60 6.60
C THR A 373 -8.68 11.95 7.44
N HIS A 374 -9.58 11.18 6.83
CA HIS A 374 -10.66 10.48 7.54
C HIS A 374 -10.25 9.09 8.03
N PHE A 375 -8.97 8.74 7.90
CA PHE A 375 -8.42 7.55 8.54
C PHE A 375 -8.62 7.66 10.06
N PRO A 376 -9.16 6.62 10.72
CA PRO A 376 -9.47 6.69 12.13
C PRO A 376 -8.22 6.93 12.98
N LEU A 377 -8.27 7.96 13.84
CA LEU A 377 -7.26 8.22 14.85
C LEU A 377 -7.54 7.39 16.11
N VAL A 378 -6.50 6.89 16.77
CA VAL A 378 -6.62 6.21 18.08
C VAL A 378 -6.21 7.19 19.18
N HIS A 379 -7.00 7.29 20.25
CA HIS A 379 -6.65 7.99 21.50
C HIS A 379 -7.12 7.18 22.70
N GLU A 380 -6.21 6.84 23.62
CA GLU A 380 -6.51 6.07 24.84
C GLU A 380 -7.27 4.74 24.58
N GLY A 381 -6.96 4.08 23.46
CA GLY A 381 -7.63 2.83 23.05
C GLY A 381 -9.05 3.02 22.50
N GLN A 382 -9.51 4.27 22.31
CA GLN A 382 -10.73 4.59 21.60
C GLN A 382 -10.41 5.07 20.19
N LEU A 383 -11.11 4.49 19.21
CA LEU A 383 -11.12 5.02 17.85
C LEU A 383 -11.85 6.37 17.88
N MET A 384 -11.15 7.47 17.62
CA MET A 384 -11.67 8.85 17.51
C MET A 384 -12.51 9.07 16.25
N ALA A 385 -13.08 8.01 15.69
CA ALA A 385 -14.07 8.13 14.66
C ALA A 385 -15.43 8.31 15.34
N ASP A 386 -15.71 9.57 15.66
CA ASP A 386 -17.06 10.01 15.99
C ASP A 386 -17.99 9.58 14.85
N ARG A 387 -18.79 8.54 15.11
CA ARG A 387 -19.71 7.94 14.12
C ARG A 387 -20.76 8.95 13.65
N ASP A 388 -21.14 9.88 14.51
CA ASP A 388 -22.12 10.92 14.18
C ASP A 388 -21.48 11.96 13.25
N HIS A 389 -20.25 12.36 13.53
CA HIS A 389 -19.46 13.22 12.64
C HIS A 389 -19.22 12.57 11.27
N ALA A 390 -18.78 11.32 11.22
CA ALA A 390 -18.54 10.63 9.96
C ALA A 390 -19.83 10.45 9.14
N THR A 391 -20.98 10.28 9.81
CA THR A 391 -22.30 10.27 9.18
C THR A 391 -22.67 11.66 8.64
N ALA A 392 -22.37 12.73 9.36
CA ALA A 392 -22.59 14.10 8.92
C ALA A 392 -21.75 14.45 7.68
N VAL A 393 -20.46 14.07 7.66
CA VAL A 393 -19.58 14.24 6.49
C VAL A 393 -20.11 13.46 5.29
N ALA A 394 -20.49 12.19 5.48
CA ALA A 394 -21.05 11.38 4.41
C ALA A 394 -22.36 11.97 3.84
N THR A 395 -23.17 12.60 4.70
CA THR A 395 -24.41 13.29 4.30
C THR A 395 -24.12 14.55 3.49
N MET A 396 -23.16 15.38 3.94
CA MET A 396 -22.70 16.58 3.23
C MET A 396 -22.17 16.24 1.83
N LEU A 397 -21.34 15.20 1.72
CA LEU A 397 -20.76 14.73 0.47
C LEU A 397 -21.84 14.26 -0.53
N ARG A 398 -22.89 13.55 -0.05
CA ARG A 398 -24.00 13.06 -0.90
C ARG A 398 -24.99 14.15 -1.31
N ALA A 399 -25.34 15.07 -0.41
CA ALA A 399 -26.34 16.11 -0.67
C ALA A 399 -25.92 17.09 -1.78
N SER A 400 -24.62 17.25 -1.99
CA SER A 400 -24.08 18.17 -3.00
C SER A 400 -23.91 17.53 -4.39
N SER A 401 -23.93 16.19 -4.49
CA SER A 401 -23.87 15.47 -5.78
C SER A 401 -25.22 15.40 -6.50
N THR A 402 -26.33 15.71 -5.82
CA THR A 402 -27.69 15.68 -6.38
C THR A 402 -28.15 17.00 -7.00
N GLU A 403 -27.37 18.09 -6.87
CA GLU A 403 -27.69 19.39 -7.51
C GLU A 403 -27.19 19.53 -8.96
N GLN A 404 -26.50 18.52 -9.51
CA GLN A 404 -26.11 18.52 -10.92
C GLN A 404 -26.87 17.45 -11.70
N THR A 405 -27.95 17.83 -12.40
CA THR A 405 -28.43 17.38 -13.76
C THR A 405 -29.94 17.69 -13.94
N PRO A 406 -30.49 18.04 -15.14
CA PRO A 406 -29.96 18.82 -16.27
C PRO A 406 -30.80 20.10 -16.55
N ILE A 407 -30.24 21.01 -17.34
CA ILE A 407 -30.99 22.08 -18.00
C ILE A 407 -32.08 21.44 -18.87
N ARG A 408 -33.35 21.75 -18.54
CA ARG A 408 -34.55 21.33 -19.28
C ARG A 408 -34.43 21.75 -20.76
N SER A 409 -34.61 20.79 -21.65
CA SER A 409 -35.04 21.03 -23.03
C SER A 409 -36.34 21.83 -23.00
N SER A 410 -36.34 22.98 -23.67
CA SER A 410 -37.54 23.79 -23.90
C SER A 410 -37.99 23.59 -25.35
N GLU A 411 -38.95 22.70 -25.51
CA GLU A 411 -39.93 22.54 -26.60
C GLU A 411 -41.18 22.06 -25.82
N ASP A 412 -42.40 22.57 -25.92
CA ASP A 412 -43.08 23.51 -26.80
C ASP A 412 -44.39 23.97 -26.09
N ASP A 413 -45.17 24.82 -26.77
CA ASP A 413 -46.57 25.24 -26.57
C ASP A 413 -46.77 26.65 -25.96
N ASN A 414 -47.54 27.59 -26.55
CA ASN A 414 -48.50 27.46 -27.64
C ASN A 414 -48.88 28.83 -28.26
N CYS A 415 -49.45 28.71 -29.47
CA CYS A 415 -50.21 29.61 -30.36
C CYS A 415 -51.02 30.78 -29.74
N PRO A 416 -51.38 31.82 -30.54
CA PRO A 416 -52.34 31.68 -31.66
C PRO A 416 -51.85 32.12 -33.05
#